data_AF-A0AAF0QZB5-F1
#
_entry.id   AF-A0AAF0QZB5-F1
#
_cell.length_a   1.000
_cell.length_b   1.000
_cell.length_c   1.000
_cell.angle_alpha   90.00
_cell.angle_beta   90.00
_cell.angle_gamma   90.00
#
_symmetry.space_group_name_H-M   'P 1'
#
loop_
_entity.id
_entity.type
_entity.pdbx_description
1 polymer ?
#
loop_
_entity_poly.entity_id
_entity_poly.type
_entity_poly.pdbx_seq_one_letter_code
_entity_poly.pdbx_strand_id
1 'polypeptide(L)'
;MLSLNNIGPILVLLPRIWDLVKLRALFISACSFIDLDTDEPFLIVEDSKLEKLRVLGTVVLSYSKDTEDIFKRLPNLQHLIFVLKESWDFSKERYWFPKLEMLDELELLNGGEWNMGEEDTFENLKFLKLEQVTLAMWDVGEESFPVLEKLELWGCHKLTEIPPSVGDICSLKIIKLVESPQLEDSAMKIKEYIEDMRGGDELQILGLNNIPL
;
A
#
# COMPACT_ATOMS: atom_id res chain seq x y z
N MET A 1 17.29 9.90 10.57
CA MET A 1 16.10 10.23 9.77
C MET A 1 16.55 11.18 8.69
N LEU A 2 16.38 10.83 7.41
CA LEU A 2 16.56 11.75 6.30
C LEU A 2 15.17 12.12 5.80
N SER A 3 14.81 13.40 5.88
CA SER A 3 13.57 13.93 5.34
C SER A 3 13.95 14.96 4.30
N LEU A 4 13.55 14.72 3.05
CA LEU A 4 13.75 15.61 1.93
C LEU A 4 12.38 16.05 1.43
N ASN A 5 11.99 17.27 1.79
CA ASN A 5 10.76 17.86 1.27
C ASN A 5 11.10 18.51 -0.07
N ASN A 6 10.84 17.82 -1.19
CA ASN A 6 10.93 18.43 -2.51
C ASN A 6 9.54 18.90 -2.95
N ILE A 7 9.32 20.21 -3.02
CA ILE A 7 8.17 20.77 -3.73
C ILE A 7 8.64 20.91 -5.19
N GLY A 8 8.65 19.81 -5.93
CA GLY A 8 9.31 19.75 -7.24
C GLY A 8 9.16 18.39 -7.94
N PRO A 9 9.84 18.16 -9.08
CA PRO A 9 9.77 16.92 -9.84
C PRO A 9 10.22 15.71 -9.00
N ILE A 10 9.79 14.51 -9.41
CA ILE A 10 10.13 13.24 -8.76
C ILE A 10 11.65 13.16 -8.61
N LEU A 11 12.12 12.98 -7.37
CA LEU A 11 13.54 12.84 -7.09
C LEU A 11 13.99 11.44 -7.46
N VAL A 12 14.82 11.34 -8.48
CA VAL A 12 15.54 10.10 -8.77
C VAL A 12 16.59 9.89 -7.67
N LEU A 13 16.46 8.79 -6.93
CA LEU A 13 17.40 8.40 -5.89
C LEU A 13 18.69 7.87 -6.54
N LEU A 14 19.78 8.61 -6.37
CA LEU A 14 21.08 8.19 -6.85
C LEU A 14 21.57 6.92 -6.13
N PRO A 15 22.40 6.07 -6.78
CA PRO A 15 22.93 4.84 -6.17
C PRO A 15 23.61 5.02 -4.80
N ARG A 16 24.16 6.20 -4.53
CA ARG A 16 24.76 6.55 -3.22
C ARG A 16 23.80 6.45 -2.04
N ILE A 17 22.48 6.40 -2.27
CA ILE A 17 21.51 6.16 -1.20
C ILE A 17 21.79 4.84 -0.48
N TRP A 18 22.31 3.84 -1.21
CA TRP A 18 22.65 2.51 -0.68
C TRP A 18 23.85 2.54 0.28
N ASP A 19 24.73 3.54 0.16
CA ASP A 19 25.87 3.75 1.08
C ASP A 19 25.43 4.23 2.46
N LEU A 20 24.19 4.72 2.59
CA LEU A 20 23.65 5.23 3.84
C LEU A 20 23.17 4.10 4.76
N VAL A 21 24.04 3.12 5.05
CA VAL A 21 23.75 1.91 5.85
C VAL A 21 23.23 2.17 7.27
N LYS A 22 23.31 3.41 7.76
CA LYS A 22 22.75 3.85 9.06
C LYS A 22 21.33 4.43 8.93
N LEU A 23 20.81 4.59 7.72
CA LEU A 23 19.50 5.15 7.44
C LEU A 23 18.41 4.25 8.01
N ARG A 24 17.47 4.86 8.73
CA ARG A 24 16.33 4.17 9.37
C ARG A 24 14.98 4.58 8.80
N ALA A 25 14.90 5.82 8.36
CA ALA A 25 13.70 6.38 7.76
C ALA A 25 14.14 7.32 6.66
N LEU A 26 13.50 7.16 5.50
CA LEU A 26 13.64 8.01 4.32
C LEU A 26 12.25 8.53 3.96
N PHE A 27 12.01 9.82 4.16
CA PHE A 27 10.77 10.47 3.73
C PHE A 27 11.09 11.45 2.62
N ILE A 28 10.51 11.19 1.45
CA ILE A 28 10.61 12.06 0.27
C ILE A 28 9.20 12.25 -0.27
N SER A 29 8.88 13.46 -0.73
CA SER A 29 7.56 13.82 -1.26
C SER A 29 7.15 13.05 -2.51
N ALA A 30 8.11 12.72 -3.37
CA ALA A 30 7.99 11.75 -4.46
C ALA A 30 9.41 11.38 -4.93
N CYS A 31 9.79 10.11 -4.86
CA CYS A 31 11.06 9.64 -5.39
C CYS A 31 10.94 8.37 -6.24
N SER A 32 11.89 8.14 -7.13
CA SER A 32 11.99 6.89 -7.91
C SER A 32 13.40 6.33 -7.78
N PHE A 33 13.55 5.02 -7.76
CA PHE A 33 14.84 4.34 -7.87
C PHE A 33 15.26 4.08 -9.33
N ILE A 34 14.34 4.33 -10.26
CA ILE A 34 14.45 4.06 -11.70
C ILE A 34 14.31 5.38 -12.45
N ASP A 35 15.02 5.52 -13.57
CA ASP A 35 14.74 6.61 -14.49
C ASP A 35 13.32 6.43 -15.05
N LEU A 36 12.43 7.39 -14.77
CA LEU A 36 11.03 7.28 -15.16
C LEU A 36 10.78 7.51 -16.66
N ASP A 37 11.78 8.02 -17.39
CA ASP A 37 11.73 8.26 -18.83
C ASP A 37 12.26 7.05 -19.63
N THR A 38 13.27 6.35 -19.10
CA THR A 38 13.84 5.17 -19.77
C THR A 38 13.40 3.83 -19.19
N ASP A 39 12.77 3.83 -18.01
CA ASP A 39 12.43 2.65 -17.20
C ASP A 39 13.65 1.75 -16.89
N GLU A 40 14.87 2.30 -17.05
CA GLU A 40 16.11 1.61 -16.73
C GLU A 40 16.55 1.92 -15.30
N PRO A 41 16.94 0.92 -14.50
CA PRO A 41 17.52 1.16 -13.20
C PRO A 41 18.90 1.80 -13.39
N PHE A 42 19.22 2.77 -12.54
CA PHE A 42 20.59 3.29 -12.49
C PHE A 42 21.51 2.22 -11.90
N LEU A 43 22.11 1.41 -12.78
CA LEU A 43 23.12 0.37 -12.56
C LEU A 43 23.59 0.23 -11.11
N ILE A 44 23.03 -0.73 -10.39
CA ILE A 44 23.52 -1.12 -9.06
C ILE A 44 24.42 -2.34 -9.26
N VAL A 45 25.72 -2.10 -9.47
CA VAL A 45 26.75 -3.15 -9.58
C VAL A 45 27.06 -3.82 -8.23
N GLU A 46 26.56 -3.28 -7.12
CA GLU A 46 26.90 -3.70 -5.76
C GLU A 46 25.71 -4.37 -5.05
N ASP A 47 25.95 -5.36 -4.19
CA ASP A 47 24.93 -6.06 -3.36
C ASP A 47 24.48 -5.27 -2.12
N SER A 48 24.66 -3.94 -2.13
CA SER A 48 24.38 -3.06 -0.98
C SER A 48 22.89 -3.11 -0.58
N LYS A 49 22.66 -3.25 0.73
CA LYS A 49 21.32 -3.33 1.36
C LYS A 49 21.17 -2.28 2.45
N LEU A 50 19.97 -1.70 2.57
CA LEU A 50 19.62 -0.81 3.67
C LEU A 50 18.93 -1.60 4.80
N GLU A 51 19.67 -2.49 5.44
CA GLU A 51 19.15 -3.39 6.48
C GLU A 51 18.54 -2.66 7.69
N LYS A 52 18.94 -1.41 7.94
CA LYS A 52 18.43 -0.59 9.05
C LYS A 52 17.23 0.27 8.66
N LEU A 53 16.90 0.35 7.37
CA LEU A 53 15.72 1.09 6.93
C LEU A 53 14.46 0.37 7.43
N ARG A 54 13.53 1.15 7.96
CA ARG A 54 12.23 0.72 8.48
C ARG A 54 11.10 1.45 7.80
N VAL A 55 11.30 2.72 7.47
CA VAL A 55 10.28 3.55 6.84
C VAL A 55 10.80 4.11 5.52
N LEU A 56 10.00 3.96 4.48
CA LEU A 56 10.22 4.50 3.15
C LEU A 56 8.96 5.24 2.71
N GLY A 57 9.05 6.57 2.67
CA GLY A 57 7.99 7.46 2.22
C GLY A 57 7.86 7.50 0.69
N THR A 58 6.88 8.26 0.21
CA THR A 58 6.33 8.30 -1.16
C THR A 58 7.33 7.94 -2.28
N VAL A 59 7.39 6.65 -2.62
CA VAL A 59 8.10 6.15 -3.79
C VAL A 59 7.13 6.00 -4.95
N VAL A 60 7.48 6.57 -6.11
CA VAL A 60 6.78 6.31 -7.36
C VAL A 60 7.32 5.02 -7.94
N LEU A 61 6.45 4.03 -8.11
CA LEU A 61 6.76 2.73 -8.68
C LEU A 61 6.15 2.60 -10.08
N SER A 62 6.93 2.04 -11.00
CA SER A 62 6.45 1.46 -12.27
C SER A 62 6.47 -0.06 -12.15
N TYR A 63 5.64 -0.75 -12.95
CA TYR A 63 5.68 -2.21 -13.05
C TYR A 63 6.86 -2.62 -13.94
N SER A 64 8.02 -2.86 -13.34
CA SER A 64 9.24 -3.36 -14.00
C SER A 64 9.98 -4.35 -13.12
N LYS A 65 10.70 -5.30 -13.72
CA LYS A 65 11.48 -6.32 -13.01
C LYS A 65 12.43 -5.73 -11.96
N ASP A 66 12.97 -4.56 -12.28
CA ASP A 66 13.92 -3.85 -11.45
C ASP A 66 13.32 -3.37 -10.12
N THR A 67 12.00 -3.17 -10.08
CA THR A 67 11.27 -2.82 -8.85
C THR A 67 11.38 -3.91 -7.79
N GLU A 68 11.27 -5.19 -8.15
CA GLU A 68 11.39 -6.31 -7.21
C GLU A 68 12.80 -6.38 -6.60
N ASP A 69 13.82 -6.15 -7.41
CA ASP A 69 15.21 -6.18 -6.98
C ASP A 69 15.57 -5.02 -6.02
N ILE A 70 14.87 -3.89 -6.12
CA ILE A 70 14.99 -2.78 -5.15
C ILE A 70 14.50 -3.24 -3.77
N PHE A 71 13.36 -3.92 -3.69
CA PHE A 71 12.80 -4.33 -2.40
C PHE A 71 13.57 -5.46 -1.72
N LYS A 72 14.25 -6.34 -2.48
CA LYS A 72 15.23 -7.31 -1.93
C LYS A 72 16.37 -6.64 -1.16
N ARG A 73 16.66 -5.37 -1.44
CA ARG A 73 17.68 -4.57 -0.75
C ARG A 73 17.15 -3.82 0.47
N LEU A 74 15.84 -3.93 0.75
CA LEU A 74 15.14 -3.32 1.87
C LEU A 74 14.53 -4.40 2.79
N PRO A 75 15.31 -5.39 3.27
CA PRO A 75 14.77 -6.62 3.84
C PRO A 75 14.00 -6.46 5.15
N ASN A 76 14.13 -5.31 5.80
CA ASN A 76 13.51 -5.03 7.10
C ASN A 76 12.57 -3.82 7.03
N LEU A 77 12.04 -3.50 5.85
CA LEU A 77 11.10 -2.41 5.68
C LEU A 77 9.79 -2.77 6.39
N GLN A 78 9.30 -1.84 7.22
CA GLN A 78 8.09 -2.01 8.03
C GLN A 78 6.97 -1.08 7.57
N HIS A 79 7.30 0.09 7.03
CA HIS A 79 6.33 1.05 6.51
C HIS A 79 6.73 1.54 5.13
N LEU A 80 5.81 1.37 4.18
CA LEU A 80 5.97 1.80 2.80
C LEU A 80 4.82 2.72 2.40
N ILE A 81 5.16 3.88 1.86
CA ILE A 81 4.23 4.77 1.18
C ILE A 81 4.65 4.84 -0.28
N PHE A 82 3.73 4.57 -1.21
CA PHE A 82 4.04 4.52 -2.62
C PHE A 82 2.91 5.03 -3.51
N VAL A 83 3.27 5.39 -4.74
CA VAL A 83 2.38 5.79 -5.83
C VAL A 83 2.61 4.82 -6.98
N LEU A 84 1.54 4.30 -7.58
CA LEU A 84 1.62 3.46 -8.77
C LEU A 84 1.42 4.29 -10.03
N LYS A 85 2.41 4.28 -10.93
CA LYS A 85 2.29 4.90 -12.26
C LYS A 85 1.35 4.06 -13.14
N GLU A 86 0.35 4.70 -13.75
CA GLU A 86 -0.85 4.13 -14.41
C GLU A 86 -0.62 3.22 -15.64
N SER A 87 0.61 2.78 -15.97
CA SER A 87 0.90 2.13 -17.26
C SER A 87 0.76 0.59 -17.23
N TRP A 88 -0.35 0.07 -16.73
CA TRP A 88 -0.66 -1.37 -16.82
C TRP A 88 -1.40 -1.69 -18.13
N ASP A 89 -0.92 -2.67 -18.89
CA ASP A 89 -1.69 -3.37 -19.92
C ASP A 89 -2.17 -4.70 -19.32
N PHE A 90 -3.49 -4.88 -19.17
CA PHE A 90 -4.16 -6.03 -18.54
C PHE A 90 -3.74 -7.41 -19.10
N SER A 91 -3.04 -7.41 -20.22
CA SER A 91 -2.79 -8.60 -21.02
C SER A 91 -1.57 -9.44 -20.62
N LYS A 92 -0.65 -8.99 -19.74
CA LYS A 92 0.68 -9.65 -19.69
C LYS A 92 1.14 -10.33 -18.40
N GLU A 93 0.91 -9.81 -17.20
CA GLU A 93 1.43 -10.50 -16.00
C GLU A 93 0.65 -10.02 -14.79
N ARG A 94 -0.01 -10.94 -14.09
CA ARG A 94 -1.16 -10.59 -13.25
C ARG A 94 -0.77 -10.18 -11.82
N TYR A 95 0.44 -10.48 -11.35
CA TYR A 95 0.77 -10.50 -9.91
C TYR A 95 2.25 -10.11 -9.71
N TRP A 96 2.53 -8.87 -9.25
CA TRP A 96 3.90 -8.33 -9.22
C TRP A 96 4.30 -7.68 -7.89
N PHE A 97 3.39 -7.50 -6.92
CA PHE A 97 3.80 -6.75 -5.73
C PHE A 97 4.85 -7.55 -4.94
N PRO A 98 6.01 -6.96 -4.62
CA PRO A 98 7.10 -7.67 -3.98
C PRO A 98 6.66 -8.18 -2.60
N LYS A 99 7.00 -9.44 -2.29
CA LYS A 99 6.74 -10.02 -0.97
C LYS A 99 7.57 -9.31 0.08
N LEU A 100 6.96 -8.35 0.78
CA LEU A 100 7.56 -7.62 1.89
C LEU A 100 7.17 -8.30 3.20
N GLU A 101 7.90 -9.36 3.56
CA GLU A 101 7.59 -10.19 4.73
C GLU A 101 7.52 -9.42 6.05
N MET A 102 8.27 -8.33 6.19
CA MET A 102 8.37 -7.55 7.44
C MET A 102 7.47 -6.32 7.46
N LEU A 103 6.61 -6.15 6.46
CA LEU A 103 5.80 -4.96 6.30
C LEU A 103 4.62 -4.96 7.28
N ASP A 104 4.62 -3.97 8.17
CA ASP A 104 3.55 -3.73 9.15
C ASP A 104 2.52 -2.72 8.61
N GLU A 105 2.95 -1.77 7.78
CA GLU A 105 2.13 -0.66 7.28
C GLU A 105 2.36 -0.39 5.78
N LEU A 106 1.27 -0.25 5.03
CA LEU A 106 1.29 0.03 3.59
C LEU A 106 0.30 1.14 3.25
N GLU A 107 0.78 2.16 2.54
CA GLU A 107 -0.04 3.24 2.03
C GLU A 107 0.15 3.40 0.52
N LEU A 108 -0.93 3.22 -0.24
CA LEU A 108 -0.99 3.51 -1.67
C LEU A 108 -1.67 4.86 -1.89
N LEU A 109 -0.96 5.79 -2.51
CA LEU A 109 -1.45 7.13 -2.85
C LEU A 109 -1.63 7.25 -4.37
N ASN A 110 -2.73 7.85 -4.80
CA ASN A 110 -3.04 8.14 -6.22
C ASN A 110 -2.83 6.91 -7.12
N GLY A 111 -3.23 5.75 -6.64
CA GLY A 111 -2.98 4.48 -7.32
C GLY A 111 -3.85 4.31 -8.56
N GLY A 112 -3.27 3.69 -9.58
CA GLY A 112 -4.01 3.06 -10.69
C GLY A 112 -4.93 1.93 -10.20
N GLU A 113 -5.20 0.97 -11.09
CA GLU A 113 -5.89 -0.27 -10.72
C GLU A 113 -4.92 -1.21 -9.98
N TRP A 114 -4.83 -1.07 -8.66
CA TRP A 114 -4.10 -2.03 -7.82
C TRP A 114 -5.01 -3.17 -7.41
N ASN A 115 -4.75 -4.38 -7.92
CA ASN A 115 -5.36 -5.61 -7.45
C ASN A 115 -4.27 -6.60 -7.02
N MET A 116 -4.57 -7.33 -5.95
CA MET A 116 -3.71 -8.38 -5.41
C MET A 116 -3.74 -9.59 -6.31
N GLY A 117 -2.65 -10.34 -6.32
CA GLY A 117 -2.67 -11.66 -6.91
C GLY A 117 -3.32 -12.74 -6.08
N GLU A 118 -3.82 -13.76 -6.78
CA GLU A 118 -4.40 -14.97 -6.16
C GLU A 118 -3.44 -15.65 -5.15
N GLU A 119 -2.12 -15.39 -5.23
CA GLU A 119 -1.09 -15.93 -4.32
C GLU A 119 -0.37 -14.84 -3.49
N ASP A 120 -0.85 -13.60 -3.52
CA ASP A 120 -0.22 -12.48 -2.80
C ASP A 120 -0.77 -12.36 -1.38
N THR A 121 0.06 -12.74 -0.40
CA THR A 121 -0.23 -12.62 1.03
C THR A 121 0.72 -11.65 1.70
N PHE A 122 0.15 -10.70 2.46
CA PHE A 122 0.89 -9.83 3.37
C PHE A 122 0.76 -10.34 4.81
N GLU A 123 1.61 -11.30 5.16
CA GLU A 123 1.57 -12.05 6.43
C GLU A 123 1.59 -11.19 7.70
N ASN A 124 2.24 -10.02 7.65
CA ASN A 124 2.47 -9.16 8.81
C ASN A 124 1.80 -7.78 8.73
N LEU A 125 1.02 -7.51 7.67
CA LEU A 125 0.45 -6.18 7.44
C LEU A 125 -0.72 -5.92 8.38
N LYS A 126 -0.55 -4.93 9.26
CA LYS A 126 -1.54 -4.51 10.26
C LYS A 126 -2.32 -3.28 9.84
N PHE A 127 -1.74 -2.44 8.98
CA PHE A 127 -2.36 -1.22 8.49
C PHE A 127 -2.27 -1.11 6.98
N LEU A 128 -3.43 -0.98 6.33
CA LEU A 128 -3.55 -0.70 4.91
C LEU A 128 -4.31 0.61 4.71
N LYS A 129 -3.71 1.54 3.96
CA LYS A 129 -4.37 2.74 3.48
C LYS A 129 -4.36 2.80 1.97
N LEU A 130 -5.54 3.00 1.39
CA LEU A 130 -5.73 3.28 -0.02
C LEU A 130 -6.26 4.71 -0.16
N GLU A 131 -5.54 5.56 -0.88
CA GLU A 131 -5.88 6.96 -1.09
C GLU A 131 -5.97 7.26 -2.58
N GLN A 132 -7.11 7.82 -2.99
CA GLN A 132 -7.42 8.25 -4.36
C GLN A 132 -7.16 7.16 -5.41
N VAL A 133 -7.37 5.89 -5.06
CA VAL A 133 -7.21 4.77 -5.99
C VAL A 133 -8.30 4.80 -7.05
N THR A 134 -7.92 4.48 -8.29
CA THR A 134 -8.82 4.49 -9.44
C THR A 134 -9.44 3.13 -9.76
N LEU A 135 -9.15 2.14 -8.92
CA LEU A 135 -9.72 0.80 -8.96
C LEU A 135 -11.25 0.82 -8.83
N ALA A 136 -11.93 0.12 -9.74
CA ALA A 136 -13.40 -0.03 -9.68
C ALA A 136 -13.83 -1.20 -8.79
N MET A 137 -13.10 -2.32 -8.88
CA MET A 137 -13.38 -3.55 -8.13
C MET A 137 -12.12 -4.00 -7.41
N TRP A 138 -12.22 -4.12 -6.09
CA TRP A 138 -11.16 -4.70 -5.26
C TRP A 138 -11.51 -6.16 -5.03
N ASP A 139 -10.60 -7.07 -5.38
CA ASP A 139 -10.80 -8.52 -5.22
C ASP A 139 -9.66 -9.06 -4.35
N VAL A 140 -9.98 -9.39 -3.10
CA VAL A 140 -9.03 -9.90 -2.11
C VAL A 140 -9.70 -10.98 -1.28
N GLY A 141 -8.95 -12.00 -0.87
CA GLY A 141 -9.39 -13.01 0.08
C GLY A 141 -8.93 -12.70 1.51
N GLU A 142 -9.40 -13.49 2.47
CA GLU A 142 -8.94 -13.38 3.87
C GLU A 142 -7.44 -13.69 4.00
N GLU A 143 -6.94 -14.58 3.13
CA GLU A 143 -5.55 -14.98 3.01
C GLU A 143 -4.63 -13.87 2.49
N SER A 144 -5.20 -12.80 1.90
CA SER A 144 -4.41 -11.66 1.44
C SER A 144 -3.85 -10.85 2.61
N PHE A 145 -4.61 -10.75 3.72
CA PHE A 145 -4.25 -9.93 4.89
C PHE A 145 -4.63 -10.58 6.23
N PRO A 146 -3.98 -11.69 6.62
CA PRO A 146 -4.40 -12.50 7.78
C PRO A 146 -4.37 -11.75 9.13
N VAL A 147 -3.54 -10.69 9.23
CA VAL A 147 -3.32 -9.94 10.48
C VAL A 147 -3.72 -8.46 10.40
N LEU A 148 -4.51 -8.07 9.40
CA LEU A 148 -4.90 -6.67 9.20
C LEU A 148 -5.78 -6.18 10.36
N GLU A 149 -5.31 -5.15 11.05
CA GLU A 149 -6.04 -4.53 12.16
C GLU A 149 -6.85 -3.31 11.72
N LYS A 150 -6.38 -2.60 10.69
CA LYS A 150 -6.94 -1.32 10.26
C LYS A 150 -6.91 -1.12 8.75
N LEU A 151 -8.05 -0.77 8.19
CA LEU A 151 -8.24 -0.38 6.80
C LEU A 151 -8.67 1.10 6.72
N GLU A 152 -7.96 1.88 5.90
CA GLU A 152 -8.30 3.27 5.59
C GLU A 152 -8.53 3.47 4.09
N LEU A 153 -9.70 3.99 3.71
CA LEU A 153 -10.08 4.28 2.32
C LEU A 153 -10.39 5.77 2.18
N TRP A 154 -9.55 6.49 1.45
CA TRP A 154 -9.57 7.95 1.34
C TRP A 154 -9.81 8.39 -0.11
N GLY A 155 -10.93 9.05 -0.39
CA GLY A 155 -11.26 9.55 -1.73
C GLY A 155 -11.30 8.45 -2.80
N CYS A 156 -11.66 7.21 -2.44
CA CYS A 156 -11.65 6.06 -3.35
C CYS A 156 -12.90 6.02 -4.24
N HIS A 157 -13.24 7.12 -4.92
CA HIS A 157 -14.56 7.34 -5.54
C HIS A 157 -14.98 6.32 -6.61
N LYS A 158 -14.04 5.58 -7.20
CA LYS A 158 -14.33 4.54 -8.21
C LYS A 158 -14.63 3.17 -7.59
N LEU A 159 -14.12 2.91 -6.39
CA LEU A 159 -14.35 1.64 -5.72
C LEU A 159 -15.82 1.56 -5.33
N THR A 160 -16.50 0.50 -5.77
CA THR A 160 -17.95 0.34 -5.58
C THR A 160 -18.31 -0.30 -4.24
N GLU A 161 -17.47 -1.21 -3.74
CA GLU A 161 -17.71 -1.92 -2.48
C GLU A 161 -16.40 -2.38 -1.84
N ILE A 162 -16.45 -2.57 -0.53
CA ILE A 162 -15.42 -3.30 0.22
C ILE A 162 -15.73 -4.81 0.08
N PRO A 163 -14.76 -5.65 -0.28
CA PRO A 163 -14.96 -7.09 -0.43
C PRO A 163 -15.49 -7.73 0.85
N PRO A 164 -16.53 -8.58 0.78
CA PRO A 164 -17.10 -9.24 1.96
C PRO A 164 -16.08 -10.06 2.76
N SER A 165 -15.08 -10.63 2.09
CA SER A 165 -13.93 -11.36 2.66
C SER A 165 -13.13 -10.55 3.68
N VAL A 166 -13.16 -9.22 3.60
CA VAL A 166 -12.57 -8.34 4.63
C VAL A 166 -13.23 -8.58 6.01
N GLY A 167 -14.50 -8.99 6.04
CA GLY A 167 -15.21 -9.37 7.25
C GLY A 167 -14.72 -10.67 7.90
N ASP A 168 -14.08 -11.55 7.14
CA ASP A 168 -13.56 -12.82 7.64
C ASP A 168 -12.22 -12.65 8.37
N ILE A 169 -11.54 -11.50 8.19
CA ILE A 169 -10.27 -11.18 8.85
C ILE A 169 -10.45 -11.08 10.37
N CYS A 170 -9.86 -12.03 11.10
CA CYS A 170 -10.00 -12.16 12.56
C CYS A 170 -9.47 -10.97 13.36
N SER A 171 -8.47 -10.28 12.83
CA SER A 171 -7.73 -9.22 13.51
C SER A 171 -8.29 -7.81 13.27
N LEU A 172 -9.24 -7.65 12.34
CA LEU A 172 -9.74 -6.35 11.90
C LEU A 172 -10.55 -5.65 12.99
N LYS A 173 -10.16 -4.41 13.30
CA LYS A 173 -10.76 -3.58 14.37
C LYS A 173 -11.35 -2.27 13.84
N ILE A 174 -10.78 -1.73 12.76
CA ILE A 174 -11.16 -0.41 12.25
C ILE A 174 -11.28 -0.45 10.73
N ILE A 175 -12.42 0.00 10.22
CA ILE A 175 -12.55 0.49 8.84
C ILE A 175 -12.81 1.98 8.93
N LYS A 176 -12.00 2.78 8.25
CA LYS A 176 -12.18 4.24 8.21
C LYS A 176 -12.36 4.68 6.78
N LEU A 177 -13.47 5.37 6.55
CA LEU A 177 -13.84 5.94 5.26
C LEU A 177 -13.66 7.46 5.32
N VAL A 178 -12.94 8.02 4.37
CA VAL A 178 -12.80 9.47 4.21
C VAL A 178 -13.17 9.79 2.78
N GLU A 179 -14.12 10.70 2.58
CA GLU A 179 -14.59 11.11 1.24
C GLU A 179 -14.96 9.91 0.32
N SER A 180 -15.43 8.81 0.90
CA SER A 180 -15.80 7.57 0.18
C SER A 180 -17.21 7.09 0.55
N PRO A 181 -18.25 7.93 0.37
CA PRO A 181 -19.61 7.65 0.86
C PRO A 181 -20.25 6.43 0.19
N GLN A 182 -19.85 6.08 -1.03
CA GLN A 182 -20.38 4.92 -1.75
C GLN A 182 -19.99 3.58 -1.09
N LEU A 183 -18.99 3.57 -0.20
CA LEU A 183 -18.53 2.37 0.50
C LEU A 183 -19.24 2.14 1.83
N GLU A 184 -20.03 3.10 2.31
CA GLU A 184 -20.69 3.04 3.62
C GLU A 184 -21.58 1.81 3.77
N ASP A 185 -22.42 1.51 2.77
CA ASP A 185 -23.30 0.34 2.78
C ASP A 185 -22.52 -0.97 2.89
N SER A 186 -21.42 -1.11 2.16
CA SER A 186 -20.57 -2.31 2.21
C SER A 186 -19.85 -2.44 3.56
N ALA A 187 -19.35 -1.33 4.12
CA ALA A 187 -18.72 -1.31 5.42
C ALA A 187 -19.69 -1.69 6.56
N MET A 188 -20.94 -1.22 6.48
CA MET A 188 -21.99 -1.56 7.44
C MET A 188 -22.38 -3.03 7.38
N LYS A 189 -22.50 -3.62 6.18
CA LYS A 189 -22.74 -5.06 6.02
C LYS A 189 -21.63 -5.91 6.64
N ILE A 190 -20.38 -5.51 6.46
CA ILE A 190 -19.23 -6.19 7.08
C ILE A 190 -19.31 -6.09 8.60
N LYS A 191 -19.65 -4.91 9.13
CA LYS A 191 -19.84 -4.71 10.58
C LYS A 191 -20.93 -5.62 11.15
N GLU A 192 -22.11 -5.63 10.54
CA GLU A 192 -23.24 -6.47 10.96
C GLU A 192 -22.86 -7.96 10.96
N TYR A 193 -22.18 -8.43 9.91
CA TYR A 193 -21.68 -9.80 9.82
C TYR A 193 -20.72 -10.17 10.96
N ILE A 194 -19.76 -9.29 11.29
CA ILE A 194 -18.80 -9.54 12.38
C ILE A 194 -19.51 -9.56 13.74
N GLU A 195 -20.46 -8.65 13.97
CA GLU A 195 -21.22 -8.57 15.22
C GLU A 195 -22.06 -9.84 15.46
N ASP A 196 -22.73 -10.33 14.43
CA ASP A 196 -23.52 -11.56 14.47
C ASP A 196 -22.66 -12.81 14.74
N MET A 197 -21.43 -12.84 14.19
CA MET A 197 -20.54 -14.01 14.28
C MET A 197 -19.67 -14.03 15.54
N ARG A 198 -19.16 -12.88 16.00
CA ARG A 198 -18.09 -12.82 17.04
C ARG A 198 -18.57 -12.46 18.43
N GLY A 199 -19.80 -11.99 18.59
CA GLY A 199 -20.45 -11.86 19.91
C GLY A 199 -19.68 -11.04 20.96
N GLY A 200 -18.92 -10.00 20.56
CA GLY A 200 -18.26 -9.11 21.52
C GLY A 200 -17.12 -8.22 20.99
N ASP A 201 -16.49 -8.58 19.86
CA ASP A 201 -15.45 -7.73 19.24
C ASP A 201 -16.11 -6.69 18.31
N GLU A 202 -16.13 -5.43 18.75
CA GLU A 202 -16.80 -4.35 18.02
C GLU A 202 -15.89 -3.80 16.91
N LEU A 203 -16.24 -4.08 15.65
CA LEU A 203 -15.66 -3.37 14.51
C LEU A 203 -16.10 -1.90 14.54
N GLN A 204 -15.12 -0.99 14.51
CA GLN A 204 -15.37 0.44 14.42
C GLN A 204 -15.37 0.89 12.96
N ILE A 205 -16.49 1.48 12.51
CA ILE A 205 -16.55 2.22 11.25
C ILE A 205 -16.39 3.71 11.57
N LEU A 206 -15.32 4.33 11.07
CA LEU A 206 -15.01 5.76 11.28
C LEU A 206 -15.21 6.56 10.00
N GLY A 207 -15.55 7.85 10.17
CA GLY A 207 -15.72 8.78 9.05
C GLY A 207 -17.08 8.71 8.34
N LEU A 208 -18.01 7.93 8.89
CA LEU A 208 -19.46 8.02 8.61
C LEU A 208 -19.96 9.39 9.08
N ASN A 209 -19.85 10.42 8.25
CA ASN A 209 -20.35 11.75 8.58
C ASN A 209 -20.56 12.57 7.30
N ASN A 210 -21.73 12.37 6.68
CA ASN A 210 -22.55 13.50 6.25
C ASN A 210 -22.84 14.38 7.49
N ILE A 211 -21.92 15.24 7.88
CA ILE A 211 -22.29 16.44 8.64
C ILE A 211 -22.60 17.49 7.55
N PRO A 212 -23.88 17.83 7.30
CA PRO A 212 -24.18 18.98 6.48
C PRO A 212 -23.59 20.23 7.16
N LEU A 213 -22.83 21.01 6.39
CA LEU A 213 -22.38 22.36 6.74
C LEU A 213 -23.53 23.24 7.22
#